data_AF-A0A2I0GSZ7-F1
#
_entry.id   AF-A0A2I0GSZ7-F1
#
_cell.length_a   1.000
_cell.length_b   1.000
_cell.length_c   1.000
_cell.angle_alpha   90.00
_cell.angle_beta   90.00
_cell.angle_gamma   90.00
#
_symmetry.space_group_name_H-M   'P 1'
#
loop_
_entity.id
_entity.type
_entity.pdbx_description
1 polymer ?
#
loop_
_entity_poly.entity_id
_entity_poly.type
_entity_poly.pdbx_seq_one_letter_code
_entity_poly.pdbx_strand_id
1 'polypeptide(L)'
;MEKLIRRNGKPKIYIPEQVNRPVGPSCEKLSREIGAIVRQFAPVRVNGWTEIPETEKNVLNERVLARVDIEWDLKHVKDCVNEMMSDRY
;
A
#
# COMPACT_ATOMS: atom_id res chain seq x y z
N MET A 1 30.26 -10.63 4.92
CA MET A 1 29.15 -9.72 5.29
C MET A 1 29.07 -8.62 4.25
N GLU A 2 28.23 -8.78 3.23
CA GLU A 2 27.96 -7.70 2.28
C GLU A 2 26.99 -6.71 2.92
N LYS A 3 27.52 -5.54 3.27
CA LYS A 3 26.70 -4.35 3.54
C LYS A 3 26.04 -3.95 2.23
N LEU A 4 24.78 -4.34 2.03
CA LEU A 4 23.93 -3.78 0.98
C LEU A 4 23.77 -2.28 1.25
N ILE A 5 24.55 -1.49 0.52
CA ILE A 5 24.38 -0.05 0.43
C ILE A 5 22.99 0.17 -0.18
N ARG A 6 22.02 0.52 0.68
CA ARG A 6 20.66 0.91 0.26
C ARG A 6 20.79 2.14 -0.63
N ARG A 7 20.69 1.95 -1.95
CA ARG A 7 20.59 3.04 -2.91
C ARG A 7 19.24 3.75 -2.69
N ASN A 8 19.31 5.02 -2.32
CA ASN A 8 18.19 5.90 -2.02
C ASN A 8 17.19 6.01 -3.20
N GLY A 9 15.97 5.55 -2.97
CA GLY A 9 14.81 5.72 -3.86
C GLY A 9 13.62 4.92 -3.34
N LYS A 10 12.39 5.46 -3.44
CA LYS A 10 11.19 4.66 -3.15
C LYS A 10 11.11 3.53 -4.21
N PRO A 11 10.80 2.28 -3.84
CA PRO A 11 10.60 1.22 -4.81
C PRO A 11 9.45 1.61 -5.75
N LYS A 12 9.70 1.55 -7.07
CA LYS A 12 8.65 1.72 -8.05
C LYS A 12 7.73 0.51 -8.05
N ILE A 13 6.43 0.76 -7.97
CA ILE A 13 5.36 -0.23 -8.05
C ILE A 13 4.61 -0.01 -9.36
N TYR A 14 4.32 -1.10 -10.05
CA TYR A 14 3.49 -1.09 -11.24
C TYR A 14 2.28 -1.99 -11.03
N ILE A 15 1.09 -1.43 -11.24
CA ILE A 15 -0.19 -2.13 -11.19
C ILE A 15 -0.82 -1.97 -12.58
N PRO A 16 -0.75 -2.98 -13.46
CA PRO A 16 -1.35 -2.90 -14.78
C PRO A 16 -2.88 -2.98 -14.65
N GLU A 17 -3.60 -2.09 -15.33
CA GLU A 17 -5.08 -2.02 -15.30
C GLU A 17 -5.77 -3.36 -15.61
N GLN A 18 -5.22 -4.13 -16.55
CA GLN A 18 -5.78 -5.42 -16.99
C GLN A 18 -5.64 -6.53 -15.95
N VAL A 19 -4.71 -6.39 -15.00
CA VAL A 19 -4.40 -7.42 -13.99
C VAL A 19 -4.88 -6.98 -12.61
N ASN A 20 -4.98 -5.68 -12.37
CA ASN A 20 -5.42 -5.04 -11.13
C ASN A 20 -4.70 -5.56 -9.86
N ARG A 21 -3.42 -5.90 -10.01
CA ARG A 21 -2.55 -6.35 -8.92
C ARG A 21 -1.11 -5.89 -9.16
N PRO A 22 -0.30 -5.67 -8.12
CA PRO A 22 1.09 -5.32 -8.30
C PRO A 22 1.87 -6.46 -8.97
N VAL A 23 2.67 -6.10 -9.98
CA VAL A 23 3.53 -7.05 -10.70
C VAL A 23 5.00 -6.70 -10.55
N GLY A 24 5.86 -7.69 -10.77
CA GLY A 24 7.30 -7.53 -10.74
C GLY A 24 7.94 -7.60 -9.34
N PRO A 25 9.25 -7.34 -9.24
CA PRO A 25 10.05 -7.69 -8.05
C PRO A 25 9.67 -6.93 -6.77
N SER A 26 9.02 -5.77 -6.91
CA SER A 26 8.66 -4.91 -5.77
C SER A 26 7.28 -5.24 -5.17
N CYS A 27 6.52 -6.20 -5.72
CA CYS A 27 5.17 -6.51 -5.25
C CYS A 27 5.14 -6.99 -3.80
N GLU A 28 6.09 -7.85 -3.41
CA GLU A 28 6.23 -8.32 -2.03
C GLU A 28 6.50 -7.17 -1.06
N LYS A 29 7.28 -6.17 -1.51
CA LYS A 29 7.58 -5.00 -0.70
C LYS A 29 6.33 -4.16 -0.45
N LEU A 30 5.49 -3.93 -1.47
CA LEU A 30 4.21 -3.24 -1.28
C LEU A 30 3.32 -4.00 -0.28
N SER A 31 3.14 -5.31 -0.45
CA SER A 31 2.33 -6.15 0.45
C SER A 31 2.81 -6.08 1.90
N ARG A 32 4.13 -6.09 2.12
CA ARG A 32 4.75 -5.98 3.45
C ARG A 32 4.52 -4.60 4.09
N GLU A 33 4.72 -3.53 3.32
CA GLU A 33 4.51 -2.16 3.81
C GLU A 33 3.03 -1.92 4.15
N ILE A 34 2.10 -2.36 3.29
CA ILE A 34 0.65 -2.28 3.56
C ILE A 34 0.30 -3.01 4.85
N GLY A 35 0.73 -4.27 4.99
CA GLY A 35 0.43 -5.04 6.20
C GLY A 35 1.01 -4.39 7.47
N ALA A 36 2.20 -3.78 7.37
CA ALA A 36 2.79 -3.05 8.50
C ALA A 36 2.00 -1.78 8.85
N ILE A 37 1.57 -1.02 7.83
CA ILE A 37 0.80 0.22 8.01
C ILE A 37 -0.56 -0.09 8.63
N VAL A 38 -1.29 -1.07 8.09
CA VAL A 38 -2.62 -1.43 8.59
C VAL A 38 -2.54 -1.87 10.05
N ARG A 39 -1.63 -2.78 10.40
CA ARG A 39 -1.47 -3.25 11.79
C ARG A 39 -1.06 -2.17 12.79
N GLN A 40 -0.32 -1.14 12.34
CA GLN A 40 0.19 -0.10 13.23
C GLN A 40 -0.74 1.11 13.36
N PHE A 41 -1.49 1.43 12.30
CA PHE A 41 -2.16 2.72 12.19
C PHE A 41 -3.65 2.63 11.89
N ALA A 42 -4.17 1.48 11.45
CA ALA A 42 -5.60 1.38 11.18
C ALA A 42 -6.41 1.41 12.50
N PRO A 43 -7.55 2.11 12.52
CA PRO A 43 -8.33 2.28 13.74
C PRO A 43 -9.05 0.98 14.12
N VAL A 44 -8.68 0.36 15.24
CA VAL A 44 -9.25 -0.91 15.73
C VAL A 44 -10.67 -0.81 16.32
N ARG A 45 -11.30 0.37 16.29
CA ARG A 45 -12.58 0.63 16.95
C ARG A 45 -13.80 0.42 16.05
N VAL A 46 -13.59 -0.03 14.81
CA VAL A 46 -14.66 -0.28 13.83
C VAL A 46 -14.67 -1.75 13.43
N ASN A 47 -15.84 -2.29 13.04
CA ASN A 47 -16.04 -3.73 12.85
C ASN A 47 -15.43 -4.27 11.55
N GLY A 48 -15.00 -3.39 10.65
CA GLY A 48 -14.43 -3.79 9.36
C GLY A 48 -13.91 -2.60 8.55
N TRP A 49 -13.13 -2.90 7.50
CA TRP A 49 -12.52 -1.89 6.62
C TRP A 49 -13.55 -0.93 6.00
N THR A 50 -14.75 -1.43 5.69
CA THR A 50 -15.85 -0.64 5.12
C THR A 50 -16.36 0.46 6.06
N GLU A 51 -16.23 0.27 7.38
CA GLU A 51 -16.66 1.23 8.41
C GLU A 51 -15.59 2.28 8.74
N ILE A 52 -14.34 2.10 8.28
CA ILE A 52 -13.29 3.10 8.49
C ILE A 52 -13.64 4.37 7.68
N PRO A 53 -13.67 5.55 8.33
CA PRO A 53 -13.91 6.82 7.64
C PRO A 53 -12.89 7.07 6.53
N GLU A 54 -13.34 7.68 5.43
CA GLU A 54 -12.47 7.96 4.27
C GLU A 54 -11.28 8.86 4.65
N THR A 55 -11.44 9.77 5.61
CA THR A 55 -10.35 10.59 6.13
C THR A 55 -9.24 9.76 6.78
N GLU A 56 -9.58 8.71 7.51
CA GLU A 56 -8.61 7.79 8.11
C GLU A 56 -7.96 6.90 7.05
N LYS A 57 -8.74 6.42 6.06
CA LYS A 57 -8.19 5.69 4.90
C LYS A 57 -7.19 6.54 4.13
N ASN A 58 -7.45 7.83 3.95
CA ASN A 58 -6.54 8.76 3.30
C ASN A 58 -5.21 8.89 4.06
N VAL A 59 -5.24 8.93 5.39
CA VAL A 59 -4.00 8.91 6.20
C VAL A 59 -3.21 7.61 5.99
N LEU A 60 -3.89 6.46 5.90
CA LEU A 60 -3.23 5.19 5.60
C LEU A 60 -2.64 5.17 4.18
N ASN A 61 -3.35 5.73 3.19
CA ASN A 61 -2.89 5.89 1.82
C ASN A 61 -1.63 6.76 1.74
N GLU A 62 -1.63 7.93 2.39
CA GLU A 62 -0.46 8.81 2.48
C GLU A 62 0.77 8.08 3.05
N ARG A 63 0.57 7.20 4.05
CA ARG A 63 1.65 6.38 4.61
C ARG A 63 2.19 5.37 3.60
N VAL A 64 1.35 4.76 2.77
CA VAL A 64 1.81 3.88 1.68
C VAL A 64 2.61 4.68 0.66
N LEU A 65 2.08 5.81 0.21
CA LEU A 65 2.74 6.70 -0.77
C LEU A 65 4.06 7.28 -0.24
N ALA A 66 4.23 7.40 1.07
CA ALA A 66 5.51 7.76 1.67
C ALA A 66 6.58 6.66 1.52
N ARG A 67 6.18 5.40 1.34
CA ARG A 67 7.06 4.22 1.30
C ARG A 67 7.37 3.72 -0.11
N VAL A 68 6.50 3.99 -1.08
CA VAL A 68 6.61 3.49 -2.46
C VAL A 68 6.39 4.60 -3.48
N ASP A 69 6.88 4.39 -4.70
CA ASP A 69 6.57 5.23 -5.86
C ASP A 69 5.55 4.49 -6.73
N ILE A 70 4.36 5.07 -6.88
CA ILE A 70 3.22 4.45 -7.56
C ILE A 70 2.36 5.53 -8.20
N GLU A 71 1.77 5.24 -9.37
CA GLU A 71 0.91 6.18 -10.12
C GLU A 71 -0.46 6.32 -9.45
N TRP A 72 -0.50 7.09 -8.35
CA TRP A 72 -1.67 7.19 -7.49
C TRP A 72 -2.90 7.82 -8.14
N ASP A 73 -2.74 8.60 -9.22
CA ASP A 73 -3.87 9.27 -9.88
C ASP A 73 -4.80 8.32 -10.62
N LEU A 74 -4.36 7.08 -10.87
CA LEU A 74 -5.14 6.07 -11.59
C LEU A 74 -6.15 5.38 -10.68
N LYS A 75 -7.42 5.31 -11.12
CA LYS A 75 -8.50 4.69 -10.34
C LYS A 75 -8.20 3.23 -9.97
N HIS A 76 -7.76 2.41 -10.94
CA HIS A 76 -7.43 1.01 -10.69
C HIS A 76 -6.29 0.83 -9.67
N VAL A 77 -5.32 1.76 -9.64
CA VAL A 77 -4.25 1.75 -8.63
C VAL A 77 -4.82 1.98 -7.24
N LYS A 78 -5.69 3.00 -7.08
CA LYS A 78 -6.36 3.28 -5.79
C LYS A 78 -7.20 2.11 -5.32
N ASP A 79 -8.01 1.56 -6.22
CA ASP A 79 -8.89 0.41 -5.94
C ASP A 79 -8.07 -0.79 -5.46
N CYS A 80 -6.99 -1.14 -6.18
CA CYS A 80 -6.10 -2.25 -5.81
C CYS A 80 -5.43 -2.04 -4.44
N VAL A 81 -4.90 -0.84 -4.17
CA VAL A 81 -4.27 -0.56 -2.87
C VAL A 81 -5.30 -0.62 -1.73
N ASN A 82 -6.51 -0.09 -1.94
CA ASN A 82 -7.59 -0.16 -0.96
C ASN A 82 -8.02 -1.63 -0.70
N GLU A 83 -8.14 -2.46 -1.74
CA GLU A 83 -8.41 -3.89 -1.60
C GLU A 83 -7.30 -4.59 -0.80
N MET A 84 -6.03 -4.34 -1.14
CA MET A 84 -4.90 -4.89 -0.40
C MET A 84 -4.86 -4.46 1.08
N MET A 85 -5.29 -3.24 1.40
CA MET A 85 -5.39 -2.79 2.79
C MET A 85 -6.57 -3.47 3.51
N SER A 86 -7.71 -3.58 2.84
CA SER A 86 -8.89 -4.29 3.35
C SER A 86 -8.57 -5.74 3.69
N ASP A 87 -7.80 -6.42 2.83
CA ASP A 87 -7.34 -7.81 3.05
C ASP A 87 -6.36 -7.98 4.22
N ARG A 88 -5.89 -6.88 4.82
CA ARG A 88 -4.88 -6.87 5.89
C ARG A 88 -5.40 -6.29 7.20
N TYR A 89 -6.59 -5.70 7.21
CA TYR A 89 -7.26 -5.14 8.38
C TYR A 89 -8.02 -6.25 9.12
#